data_AF-A0A7R9WTI3-F1
#
_entry.id   AF-A0A7R9WTI3-F1
#
_cell.length_a   1.000
_cell.length_b   1.000
_cell.length_c   1.000
_cell.angle_alpha   90.00
_cell.angle_beta   90.00
_cell.angle_gamma   90.00
#
_symmetry.space_group_name_H-M   'P 1'
#
loop_
_entity.id
_entity.type
_entity.pdbx_description
1 polymer ?
#
loop_
_entity_poly.entity_id
_entity_poly.type
_entity_poly.pdbx_seq_one_letter_code
_entity_poly.pdbx_strand_id
1 'polypeptide(L)'
;NGMQDSVHVREIDWGDCAEFFEEEEHIDLVIGSELIYTKETGDACTAFVQTIFDRYPTCAVLIVQVVDRFGWEEIFMPSIQRKRADGKELVVKKIDISLELHDVAAQMVQPGGTLDLSAFGAVLIRRADRQQRVIGEI
;
A
#
# COMPACT_ATOMS: atom_id res chain seq x y z
N ASN A 1 7.65 -1.94 32.44
CA ASN A 1 8.52 -1.35 31.40
C ASN A 1 7.63 -0.87 30.27
N GLY A 2 7.14 0.37 30.38
CA GLY A 2 6.30 0.96 29.35
C GLY A 2 7.16 1.25 28.13
N MET A 3 6.89 0.57 27.02
CA MET A 3 7.45 0.92 25.74
C MET A 3 6.88 2.31 25.41
N GLN A 4 7.76 3.32 25.41
CA GLN A 4 7.36 4.67 25.06
C GLN A 4 7.30 4.69 23.54
N ASP A 5 6.11 4.81 22.97
CA ASP A 5 5.93 4.88 21.52
C ASP A 5 6.69 6.12 21.02
N SER A 6 7.78 5.90 20.28
CA SER A 6 8.57 6.96 19.67
C SER A 6 8.11 7.17 18.24
N VAL A 7 7.72 8.41 17.91
CA VAL A 7 7.43 8.81 16.54
C VAL A 7 8.70 9.35 15.91
N HIS A 8 9.11 8.73 14.80
CA HIS A 8 10.25 9.16 14.00
C HIS A 8 9.74 9.74 12.68
N VAL A 9 10.26 10.91 12.29
CA VAL A 9 9.94 11.55 11.02
C VAL A 9 11.21 11.59 10.19
N ARG A 10 11.16 11.04 8.98
CA ARG A 10 12.26 10.99 8.03
C ARG A 10 11.75 11.28 6.63
N GLU A 11 12.62 11.84 5.80
CA GLU A 11 12.39 11.95 4.36
C GLU A 11 12.87 10.67 3.68
N ILE A 12 12.08 10.14 2.76
CA ILE A 12 12.41 8.91 2.01
C ILE A 12 12.06 9.17 0.55
N ASP A 13 13.03 8.97 -0.33
CA ASP A 13 12.78 8.84 -1.77
C ASP A 13 12.53 7.36 -2.11
N TRP A 14 11.40 7.06 -2.73
CA TRP A 14 11.07 5.68 -3.12
C TRP A 14 12.02 5.11 -4.17
N GLY A 15 12.63 5.97 -4.99
CA GLY A 15 13.66 5.58 -5.95
C GLY A 15 15.02 5.25 -5.31
N ASP A 16 15.28 5.74 -4.10
CA ASP A 16 16.54 5.58 -3.36
C ASP A 16 16.30 5.40 -1.86
N CYS A 17 15.76 4.24 -1.48
CA CYS A 17 15.36 3.92 -0.11
C CYS A 17 16.30 2.91 0.57
N ALA A 18 17.52 2.73 0.05
CA ALA A 18 18.47 1.74 0.57
C ALA A 18 18.87 2.03 2.03
N GLU A 19 19.22 3.28 2.33
CA GLU A 19 19.62 3.72 3.67
C GLU A 19 18.49 3.51 4.70
N PHE A 20 17.26 3.86 4.34
CA PHE A 20 16.08 3.61 5.20
C PHE A 20 15.99 2.13 5.59
N PHE A 21 16.19 1.23 4.63
CA PHE A 21 16.11 -0.19 4.90
C PHE A 21 17.28 -0.72 5.72
N GLU A 22 18.48 -0.13 5.62
CA GLU A 22 19.64 -0.51 6.43
C GLU A 22 19.46 -0.21 7.92
N GLU A 23 18.78 0.89 8.25
CA GLU A 23 18.52 1.30 9.63
C GLU A 23 17.35 0.56 10.27
N GLU A 24 16.37 0.13 9.48
CA GLU A 24 15.16 -0.52 9.98
C GLU A 24 15.28 -2.04 9.95
N GLU A 25 15.41 -2.66 11.12
CA GLU A 25 15.47 -4.12 11.24
C GLU A 25 14.13 -4.80 10.97
N HIS A 26 13.02 -4.12 11.22
CA HIS A 26 11.69 -4.72 11.17
C HIS A 26 10.58 -3.73 10.81
N ILE A 27 9.67 -4.15 9.92
CA ILE A 27 8.46 -3.41 9.54
C ILE A 27 7.30 -4.40 9.43
N ASP A 28 6.27 -4.20 10.25
CA ASP A 28 5.04 -5.00 10.23
C ASP A 28 3.99 -4.46 9.25
N LEU A 29 3.94 -3.14 9.11
CA LEU A 29 2.89 -2.44 8.38
C LEU A 29 3.43 -1.18 7.71
N VAL A 30 3.17 -1.06 6.42
CA VAL A 30 3.32 0.19 5.66
C VAL A 30 1.93 0.71 5.32
N ILE A 31 1.68 1.99 5.59
CA ILE A 31 0.44 2.67 5.23
C ILE A 31 0.77 3.81 4.27
N GLY A 32 0.11 3.84 3.12
CA GLY A 32 0.17 4.91 2.14
C GLY A 32 -1.21 5.49 1.85
N SER A 33 -1.29 6.80 1.63
CA SER A 33 -2.52 7.47 1.21
C SER A 33 -2.22 8.43 0.07
N GLU A 34 -2.97 8.36 -1.03
CA GLU A 34 -2.90 9.34 -2.11
C GLU A 34 -1.48 9.53 -2.69
N LEU A 35 -0.89 8.40 -3.11
CA LEU A 35 0.51 8.27 -3.51
C LEU A 35 0.72 8.14 -5.03
N ILE A 36 -0.29 7.65 -5.76
CA ILE A 36 -0.13 7.10 -7.12
C ILE A 36 -1.03 7.84 -8.10
N TYR A 37 -0.43 8.69 -8.94
CA TYR A 37 -1.16 9.55 -9.87
C TYR A 37 -0.71 9.38 -11.33
N THR A 38 0.61 9.36 -11.53
CA THR A 38 1.26 9.30 -12.83
C THR A 38 1.95 7.95 -13.02
N LYS A 39 2.48 7.74 -14.24
CA LYS A 39 3.28 6.55 -14.53
C LYS A 39 4.48 6.43 -13.59
N GLU A 40 5.19 7.52 -13.38
CA GLU A 40 6.40 7.59 -12.55
C GLU A 40 6.08 7.20 -11.09
N THR A 41 5.02 7.78 -10.52
CA THR A 41 4.60 7.43 -9.15
C THR A 41 4.10 5.98 -9.04
N GLY A 42 3.44 5.45 -10.07
CA GLY A 42 3.00 4.06 -10.12
C GLY A 42 4.17 3.07 -10.19
N ASP A 43 5.18 3.36 -11.02
CA ASP A 43 6.40 2.56 -11.13
C ASP A 43 7.20 2.61 -9.82
N ALA A 44 7.42 3.81 -9.26
CA ALA A 44 8.17 3.99 -8.01
C ALA A 44 7.49 3.29 -6.83
N CYS A 45 6.17 3.43 -6.68
CA CYS A 45 5.44 2.74 -5.62
C CYS A 45 5.46 1.22 -5.80
N THR A 46 5.35 0.73 -7.05
CA THR A 46 5.47 -0.71 -7.35
C THR A 46 6.84 -1.25 -6.91
N ALA A 47 7.92 -0.56 -7.29
CA ALA A 47 9.28 -0.94 -6.92
C ALA A 47 9.47 -0.94 -5.40
N PHE A 48 9.01 0.11 -4.73
CA PHE A 48 9.08 0.24 -3.27
C PHE A 48 8.36 -0.93 -2.57
N VAL A 49 7.11 -1.21 -2.95
CA VAL A 49 6.32 -2.31 -2.37
C VAL A 49 6.98 -3.67 -2.59
N GLN A 50 7.57 -3.90 -3.78
CA GLN A 50 8.31 -5.14 -4.04
C GLN A 50 9.54 -5.27 -3.14
N THR A 51 10.31 -4.19 -2.96
CA THR A 51 11.47 -4.15 -2.06
C THR A 51 11.06 -4.43 -0.62
N ILE A 52 9.94 -3.86 -0.15
CA ILE A 52 9.36 -4.16 1.17
C ILE A 52 9.12 -5.66 1.34
N PHE A 53 8.49 -6.33 0.38
CA PHE A 53 8.20 -7.77 0.50
C PHE A 53 9.41 -8.68 0.33
N ASP A 54 10.45 -8.20 -0.36
CA ASP A 54 11.71 -8.93 -0.47
C ASP A 54 12.52 -8.85 0.82
N ARG A 55 12.49 -7.71 1.54
CA ARG A 55 13.21 -7.52 2.80
C ARG A 55 12.42 -7.94 4.04
N TYR A 56 11.12 -7.66 4.07
CA TYR A 56 10.21 -7.95 5.17
C TYR A 56 9.04 -8.82 4.68
N PRO A 57 9.24 -10.15 4.51
CA PRO A 57 8.25 -11.05 3.93
C PRO A 57 6.89 -11.09 4.66
N THR A 58 6.87 -10.77 5.95
CA THR A 58 5.69 -10.78 6.82
C THR A 58 4.97 -9.43 6.89
N CYS A 59 5.56 -8.37 6.32
CA CYS A 59 4.97 -7.04 6.29
C CYS A 59 3.60 -7.06 5.58
N ALA A 60 2.69 -6.21 6.01
CA ALA A 60 1.50 -5.86 5.26
C ALA A 60 1.64 -4.45 4.66
N VAL A 61 1.09 -4.23 3.47
CA VAL A 61 1.02 -2.88 2.88
C VAL A 61 -0.44 -2.52 2.67
N LEU A 62 -0.87 -1.40 3.24
CA LEU A 62 -2.19 -0.82 3.03
C LEU A 62 -2.04 0.48 2.23
N ILE A 63 -2.71 0.57 1.08
CA ILE A 63 -2.73 1.80 0.28
C ILE A 63 -4.17 2.25 0.11
N VAL A 64 -4.44 3.51 0.44
CA VAL A 64 -5.69 4.22 0.16
C VAL A 64 -5.44 5.19 -1.00
N GLN A 65 -6.26 5.19 -2.04
CA GLN A 65 -5.99 5.93 -3.26
C GLN A 65 -7.29 6.31 -4.00
N VAL A 66 -7.30 7.48 -4.63
CA VAL A 66 -8.20 7.78 -5.73
C VAL A 66 -7.89 6.82 -6.90
N VAL A 67 -8.76 5.86 -7.15
CA VAL A 67 -8.59 4.76 -8.10
C VAL A 67 -8.71 5.17 -9.55
N ASP A 68 -9.27 6.34 -9.90
CA ASP A 68 -9.41 6.80 -11.29
C ASP A 68 -8.10 7.31 -11.92
N ARG A 69 -7.00 7.24 -11.17
CA ARG A 69 -5.71 7.79 -11.60
C ARG A 69 -5.01 6.82 -12.53
N PHE A 70 -4.44 7.36 -13.61
CA PHE A 70 -3.67 6.59 -14.59
C PHE A 70 -2.57 5.74 -13.94
N GLY A 71 -1.79 6.33 -13.02
CA GLY A 71 -0.74 5.58 -12.31
C GLY A 71 -1.29 4.39 -11.51
N TRP A 72 -2.53 4.47 -11.04
CA TRP A 72 -3.15 3.41 -10.26
C TRP A 72 -3.71 2.30 -11.16
N GLU A 73 -4.58 2.65 -12.10
CA GLU A 73 -5.30 1.68 -12.95
C GLU A 73 -4.37 0.98 -13.94
N GLU A 74 -3.50 1.75 -14.59
CA GLU A 74 -2.73 1.27 -15.74
C GLU A 74 -1.35 0.73 -15.34
N ILE A 75 -0.82 1.16 -14.20
CA ILE A 75 0.57 0.88 -13.80
C ILE A 75 0.65 0.06 -12.52
N PHE A 76 0.27 0.62 -11.38
CA PHE A 76 0.49 -0.01 -10.07
C PHE A 76 -0.31 -1.31 -9.90
N MET A 77 -1.63 -1.25 -10.09
CA MET A 77 -2.50 -2.42 -9.85
C MET A 77 -2.15 -3.60 -10.79
N PRO A 78 -2.00 -3.41 -12.12
CA PRO A 78 -1.58 -4.48 -13.01
C PRO A 78 -0.20 -5.04 -12.67
N SER A 79 0.73 -4.19 -12.20
CA SER A 79 2.10 -4.62 -11.87
C SER A 79 2.16 -5.45 -10.59
N ILE A 80 1.44 -5.05 -9.54
CA ILE A 80 1.40 -5.78 -8.26
C ILE A 80 0.57 -7.05 -8.35
N GLN A 81 -0.46 -7.10 -9.20
CA GLN A 81 -1.25 -8.30 -9.43
C GLN A 81 -0.56 -9.32 -10.34
N ARG A 82 0.47 -8.91 -11.09
CA ARG A 82 1.22 -9.82 -11.96
C ARG A 82 2.01 -10.83 -11.14
N LYS A 83 1.97 -12.10 -11.56
CA LYS A 83 2.83 -13.14 -10.99
C LYS A 83 4.30 -12.76 -11.15
N ARG A 84 5.04 -12.71 -10.05
CA ARG A 84 6.48 -12.40 -10.06
C ARG A 84 7.26 -13.52 -10.75
N ALA A 85 8.36 -13.16 -11.41
CA ALA A 85 9.21 -14.11 -12.14
C ALA A 85 9.84 -15.18 -11.21
N ASP A 86 10.03 -14.85 -9.93
CA ASP A 86 10.53 -15.77 -8.90
C ASP A 86 9.45 -16.71 -8.34
N GLY A 87 8.22 -16.65 -8.87
CA GLY A 87 7.10 -17.49 -8.47
C GLY A 87 6.48 -17.11 -7.12
N LYS A 88 6.94 -16.04 -6.46
CA LYS A 88 6.32 -15.53 -5.24
C LYS A 88 5.07 -14.75 -5.61
N GLU A 89 3.94 -15.15 -5.05
CA GLU A 89 2.66 -14.48 -5.28
C GLU A 89 2.39 -13.47 -4.16
N LEU A 90 1.91 -12.29 -4.54
CA LEU A 90 1.33 -11.32 -3.62
C LEU A 90 -0.19 -11.51 -3.63
N VAL A 91 -0.78 -11.58 -2.45
CA VAL A 91 -2.22 -11.56 -2.25
C VAL A 91 -2.66 -10.10 -2.17
N VAL A 92 -3.47 -9.68 -3.15
CA VAL A 92 -4.04 -8.34 -3.20
C VAL A 92 -5.51 -8.43 -2.83
N LYS A 93 -5.89 -7.90 -1.67
CA LYS A 93 -7.27 -7.80 -1.23
C LYS A 93 -7.76 -6.36 -1.38
N LYS A 94 -8.71 -6.13 -2.27
CA LYS A 94 -9.43 -4.85 -2.33
C LYS A 94 -10.31 -4.70 -1.08
N ILE A 95 -10.29 -3.52 -0.50
CA ILE A 95 -11.12 -3.13 0.64
C ILE A 95 -12.13 -2.13 0.12
N ASP A 96 -13.41 -2.49 0.23
CA ASP A 96 -14.50 -1.56 -0.04
C ASP A 96 -14.53 -0.53 1.08
N ILE A 97 -14.19 0.72 0.74
CA ILE A 97 -14.33 1.85 1.66
C ILE A 97 -15.76 2.36 1.49
N SER A 98 -16.63 2.06 2.45
CA SER A 98 -17.97 2.64 2.47
C SER A 98 -17.90 4.14 2.76
N LEU A 99 -18.63 4.91 1.96
CA LEU A 99 -18.55 6.37 1.83
C LEU A 99 -18.92 7.21 3.08
N GLU A 100 -19.33 6.61 4.20
CA GLU A 100 -19.69 7.37 5.42
C GLU A 100 -18.49 8.10 6.07
N LEU A 101 -17.24 7.74 5.71
CA LEU A 101 -16.02 8.46 6.14
C LEU A 101 -15.91 9.88 5.54
N HIS A 102 -16.57 10.16 4.42
CA HIS A 102 -16.42 11.41 3.69
C HIS A 102 -17.26 12.55 4.26
N ASP A 103 -18.44 12.29 4.85
CA ASP A 103 -19.18 13.35 5.54
C ASP A 103 -18.35 13.92 6.69
N VAL A 104 -17.55 13.07 7.34
CA VAL A 104 -16.62 13.47 8.40
C VAL A 104 -15.37 14.14 7.82
N ALA A 105 -14.76 13.60 6.77
CA ALA A 105 -13.55 14.17 6.16
C ALA A 105 -13.80 15.51 5.42
N ALA A 106 -14.93 15.64 4.71
CA ALA A 106 -15.35 16.86 4.03
C ALA A 106 -15.73 17.97 5.01
N GLN A 107 -16.17 17.63 6.24
CA GLN A 107 -16.32 18.60 7.33
C GLN A 107 -14.96 19.09 7.89
N MET A 108 -13.89 18.33 7.68
CA MET A 108 -12.55 18.62 8.23
C MET A 108 -11.59 19.30 7.24
N VAL A 109 -11.83 19.20 5.93
CA VAL A 109 -10.94 19.73 4.88
C VAL A 109 -11.66 20.78 4.03
N GLN A 110 -11.12 22.02 3.97
CA GLN A 110 -11.65 23.05 3.09
C GLN A 110 -11.46 22.68 1.60
N PRO A 111 -12.38 23.07 0.70
CA PRO A 111 -12.44 22.53 -0.65
C PRO A 111 -11.22 22.95 -1.48
N GLY A 112 -10.42 21.98 -1.89
CA GLY A 112 -9.36 22.13 -2.89
C GLY A 112 -9.20 20.94 -3.84
N GLY A 113 -10.05 19.91 -3.72
CA GLY A 113 -9.95 18.64 -4.45
C GLY A 113 -11.28 18.14 -5.02
N THR A 114 -11.20 17.29 -6.04
CA THR A 114 -12.28 16.86 -6.94
C THR A 114 -13.48 16.21 -6.24
N LEU A 115 -14.68 16.62 -6.66
CA LEU A 115 -16.00 16.23 -6.13
C LEU A 115 -16.51 14.85 -6.58
N ASP A 116 -15.69 14.02 -7.24
CA ASP A 116 -16.14 12.68 -7.66
C ASP A 116 -15.85 11.64 -6.56
N LEU A 117 -16.93 11.32 -5.86
CA LEU A 117 -16.97 10.50 -4.64
C LEU A 117 -16.87 8.99 -4.94
N SER A 118 -17.01 8.57 -6.19
CA SER A 118 -16.94 7.16 -6.59
C SER A 118 -15.52 6.61 -6.71
N ALA A 119 -14.53 7.49 -6.56
CA ALA A 119 -13.18 7.22 -6.99
C ALA A 119 -12.23 6.79 -5.87
N PHE A 120 -12.63 6.54 -4.61
CA PHE A 120 -11.68 6.08 -3.58
C PHE A 120 -11.70 4.56 -3.41
N GLY A 121 -10.53 3.97 -3.24
CA GLY A 121 -10.37 2.55 -2.97
C GLY A 121 -9.18 2.28 -2.07
N ALA A 122 -9.20 1.14 -1.39
CA ALA A 122 -8.04 0.64 -0.66
C ALA A 122 -7.66 -0.76 -1.08
N VAL A 123 -6.38 -1.06 -0.97
CA VAL A 123 -5.84 -2.40 -1.15
C VAL A 123 -4.95 -2.77 0.02
N LEU A 124 -5.17 -3.97 0.54
CA LEU A 124 -4.26 -4.65 1.44
C LEU A 124 -3.45 -5.66 0.62
N ILE A 125 -2.14 -5.50 0.63
CA ILE A 125 -1.19 -6.36 -0.05
C ILE A 125 -0.43 -7.15 1.02
N ARG A 126 -0.31 -8.46 0.80
CA ARG A 126 0.50 -9.36 1.63
C ARG A 126 1.21 -10.37 0.74
N ARG A 127 2.26 -11.00 1.24
CA ARG A 127 2.82 -12.18 0.58
C ARG A 127 1.88 -13.38 0.75
N ALA A 128 1.76 -14.22 -0.28
CA ALA A 128 1.06 -15.50 -0.14
C ALA A 128 1.89 -16.42 0.77
N ASP A 129 1.49 -16.56 2.03
CA ASP A 129 2.15 -17.48 2.95
C ASP A 129 1.96 -18.92 2.48
N ARG A 130 3.02 -19.74 2.54
CA ARG A 130 3.01 -21.19 2.26
C ARG A 130 2.15 -22.02 3.26
N GLN A 131 1.33 -21.39 4.11
CA GLN A 131 0.54 -22.03 5.16
C GLN A 131 -0.97 -21.74 5.10
N GLN A 132 -1.57 -21.81 3.91
CA GLN A 132 -3.01 -22.10 3.78
C GLN A 132 -3.22 -23.31 2.85
N ARG A 133 -2.70 -24.47 3.28
CA ARG A 133 -3.34 -25.76 2.99
C ARG A 133 -3.84 -26.28 4.34
N VAL A 134 -5.10 -26.70 4.38
CA VAL A 134 -5.90 -27.13 5.55
C VAL A 134 -6.43 -25.91 6.34
N ILE A 135 -7.74 -25.62 6.43
CA ILE A 135 -8.93 -26.43 6.74
C ILE A 135 -10.07 -25.89 5.84
N GLY A 136 -10.71 -26.67 4.96
CA GLY A 136 -11.76 -27.61 5.32
C GLY A 136 -13.12 -26.92 5.14
N GLU A 137 -13.85 -27.32 4.09
CA GLU A 137 -15.28 -27.05 3.95
C GLU A 137 -16.00 -27.47 5.25
N ILE A 138 -16.84 -26.60 5.79
CA ILE A 138 -17.98 -26.94 6.65
C ILE A 138 -19.19 -26.18 6.13
#